data_AF-G3AMQ0-F1
#
_entry.id   AF-G3AMQ0-F1
#
_cell.length_a   1.000
_cell.length_b   1.000
_cell.length_c   1.000
_cell.angle_alpha   90.00
_cell.angle_beta   90.00
_cell.angle_gamma   90.00
#
_symmetry.space_group_name_H-M   'P 1'
#
loop_
_entity.id
_entity.type
_entity.pdbx_description
1 polymer ?
#
loop_
_entity_poly.entity_id
_entity_poly.type
_entity_poly.pdbx_seq_one_letter_code
_entity_poly.pdbx_strand_id
1 'polypeptide(L)'
;MLRRVVARGSKEFRRSNSTSSQKVWSNFSKRSPSLKLSNEAINNNLFGKSTDGPGSMISHSRRAAYHSPNEIDSTFAMAYEILEQKAEDLYNQVEKLEQQLAQTKDEESIKQLKDQIDTLLIRAEIQNPEVMYNSSFNDPDSLDKTQPVYRKALEQKWKKYDLMVTMQRLEQLHVIPDTLPTLEPKCDVKIRFGHNSDSEFSHWIVPGEMLPTIAVSQPPTIKIQEFERVDGKNLYSVLLVNPDTPDLPANSFSTTLHYALANVPLDNVDNTIDPSKLLTKGEEYTLADFEPLVPEKNTPTQRACLWVFRQTKPLDIKPVARKHFDIRTFVQEQGLIPVGAHVWRQGFDRSVNQVREMYGLGKGRVFHRVRGIEPLPQ
;
A
#
# COMPACT_ATOMS: atom_id res chain seq x y z
N MET A 1 37.16 9.19 79.37
CA MET A 1 36.88 9.54 77.96
C MET A 1 36.34 8.30 77.25
N LEU A 2 35.02 8.19 77.14
CA LEU A 2 34.30 7.08 76.47
C LEU A 2 33.62 7.65 75.22
N ARG A 3 34.05 7.25 74.02
CA ARG A 3 33.34 7.56 72.77
C ARG A 3 32.40 6.40 72.43
N ARG A 4 31.10 6.63 72.60
CA ARG A 4 30.03 5.78 72.07
C ARG A 4 29.92 5.98 70.56
N VAL A 5 30.03 4.90 69.80
CA VAL A 5 29.61 4.82 68.39
C VAL A 5 28.10 4.58 68.40
N VAL A 6 27.33 5.50 67.81
CA VAL A 6 25.89 5.33 67.57
C VAL A 6 25.71 5.14 66.07
N ALA A 7 25.43 3.91 65.66
CA ALA A 7 24.99 3.58 64.31
C ALA A 7 23.54 4.08 64.12
N ARG A 8 23.31 4.98 63.17
CA ARG A 8 21.97 5.35 62.68
C ARG A 8 21.68 4.51 61.44
N GLY A 9 20.78 3.54 61.58
CA GLY A 9 20.23 2.79 60.46
C GLY A 9 19.34 3.67 59.60
N SER A 10 19.70 3.80 58.32
CA SER A 10 18.81 4.29 57.27
C SER A 10 17.77 3.21 56.96
N LYS A 11 16.50 3.54 57.13
CA LYS A 11 15.37 2.71 56.72
C LYS A 11 15.40 2.55 55.20
N GLU A 12 15.87 1.41 54.72
CA GLU A 12 15.63 0.97 53.35
C GLU A 12 14.13 0.73 53.16
N PHE A 13 13.52 1.53 52.29
CA PHE A 13 12.19 1.27 51.78
C PHE A 13 12.27 0.03 50.89
N ARG A 14 12.06 -1.15 51.48
CA ARG A 14 11.86 -2.39 50.71
C ARG A 14 10.57 -2.23 49.90
N ARG A 15 10.71 -1.91 48.60
CA ARG A 15 9.65 -2.15 47.63
C ARG A 15 9.35 -3.64 47.66
N SER A 16 8.15 -3.97 48.12
CA SER A 16 7.57 -5.29 47.98
C SER A 16 7.61 -5.68 46.50
N ASN A 17 8.25 -6.82 46.20
CA ASN A 17 8.04 -7.54 44.95
C ASN A 17 6.59 -8.05 44.93
N SER A 18 5.65 -7.17 44.61
CA SER A 18 4.38 -7.62 44.04
C SER A 18 4.72 -8.20 42.68
N THR A 19 4.31 -9.44 42.44
CA THR A 19 4.17 -10.03 41.11
C THR A 19 3.58 -8.99 40.16
N SER A 20 4.45 -8.32 39.41
CA SER A 20 4.07 -7.30 38.43
C SER A 20 3.26 -8.01 37.36
N SER A 21 1.94 -7.88 37.40
CA SER A 21 1.12 -8.08 36.22
C SER A 21 1.76 -7.25 35.11
N GLN A 22 2.36 -7.92 34.12
CA GLN A 22 2.98 -7.23 33.00
C GLN A 22 1.92 -6.32 32.37
N LYS A 23 2.16 -5.01 32.39
CA LYS A 23 1.23 -4.02 31.86
C LYS A 23 0.97 -4.28 30.37
N VAL A 24 -0.21 -3.94 29.87
CA VAL A 24 -0.71 -4.46 28.58
C VAL A 24 0.22 -4.21 27.39
N TRP A 25 0.90 -3.06 27.32
CA TRP A 25 1.80 -2.77 26.21
C TRP A 25 3.16 -3.46 26.33
N SER A 26 3.55 -3.87 27.54
CA SER A 26 4.74 -4.70 27.78
C SER A 26 4.49 -6.21 27.66
N ASN A 27 3.22 -6.63 27.62
CA ASN A 27 2.83 -8.03 27.56
C ASN A 27 2.59 -8.46 26.10
N PHE A 28 3.39 -9.42 25.62
CA PHE A 28 3.31 -10.00 24.28
C PHE A 28 2.87 -11.47 24.28
N SER A 29 2.25 -11.95 25.36
CA SER A 29 1.68 -13.30 25.41
C SER A 29 0.51 -13.47 24.43
N LYS A 30 -0.31 -12.43 24.27
CA LYS A 30 -1.44 -12.37 23.33
C LYS A 30 -1.24 -11.37 22.19
N ARG A 31 -0.42 -10.33 22.40
CA ARG A 31 -0.17 -9.26 21.44
C ARG A 31 0.95 -9.65 20.46
N SER A 32 0.82 -9.19 19.22
CA SER A 32 1.84 -9.47 18.20
C SER A 32 3.19 -8.85 18.56
N PRO A 33 4.30 -9.59 18.44
CA PRO A 33 5.65 -9.06 18.62
C PRO A 33 5.98 -7.89 17.68
N SER A 34 5.27 -7.76 16.55
CA SER A 34 5.46 -6.66 15.58
C SER A 34 5.06 -5.29 16.11
N LEU A 35 4.31 -5.22 17.23
CA LEU A 35 3.97 -3.96 17.89
C LEU A 35 5.13 -3.39 18.72
N LYS A 36 6.14 -4.22 19.03
CA LYS A 36 7.33 -3.82 19.78
C LYS A 36 8.30 -3.06 18.86
N LEU A 37 9.07 -2.13 19.43
CA LEU A 37 10.24 -1.57 18.75
C LEU A 37 11.37 -2.61 18.65
N SER A 38 11.82 -2.87 17.42
CA SER A 38 12.95 -3.76 17.14
C SER A 38 14.31 -3.13 17.45
N ASN A 39 14.44 -1.81 17.29
CA ASN A 39 15.69 -1.10 17.57
C ASN A 39 15.86 -0.88 19.08
N GLU A 40 16.77 -1.63 19.69
CA GLU A 40 17.04 -1.58 21.13
C GLU A 40 17.53 -0.22 21.62
N ALA A 41 18.33 0.49 20.83
CA ALA A 41 18.83 1.81 21.21
C ALA A 41 17.68 2.82 21.36
N ILE A 42 16.78 2.84 20.38
CA ILE A 42 15.59 3.70 20.40
C ILE A 42 14.64 3.29 21.52
N ASN A 43 14.42 1.97 21.70
CA ASN A 43 13.59 1.46 22.78
C ASN A 43 14.13 1.88 24.16
N ASN A 44 15.45 1.76 24.37
CA ASN A 44 16.09 2.20 25.60
C ASN A 44 15.98 3.70 25.82
N ASN A 45 16.07 4.53 24.77
CA ASN A 45 15.83 5.97 24.89
C ASN A 45 14.38 6.29 25.26
N LEU A 46 13.40 5.60 24.69
CA LEU A 46 11.98 5.84 24.93
C LEU A 46 11.60 5.66 26.41
N PHE A 47 12.23 4.68 27.08
CA PHE A 47 11.95 4.37 28.49
C PHE A 47 13.05 4.85 29.45
N GLY A 48 13.83 5.87 29.05
CA GLY A 48 14.79 6.56 29.94
C GLY A 48 15.97 5.70 30.41
N LYS A 49 16.34 4.65 29.66
CA LYS A 49 17.43 3.71 30.03
C LYS A 49 18.81 4.14 29.50
N SER A 50 18.92 5.27 28.81
CA SER A 50 20.17 5.74 28.20
C SER A 50 20.40 7.23 28.48
N THR A 51 21.63 7.57 28.85
CA THR A 51 22.08 8.94 29.21
C THR A 51 22.83 9.65 28.09
N ASP A 52 23.16 8.96 27.00
CA ASP A 52 24.09 9.44 25.96
C ASP A 52 23.40 10.23 24.85
N GLY A 53 22.17 10.72 25.08
CA GLY A 53 21.34 11.40 24.09
C GLY A 53 20.60 10.46 23.13
N PRO A 54 19.92 11.00 22.11
CA PRO A 54 19.01 10.22 21.26
C PRO A 54 19.74 9.27 20.30
N GLY A 55 19.38 7.99 20.36
CA GLY A 55 19.93 6.92 19.52
C GLY A 55 19.60 7.04 18.04
N SER A 56 18.62 7.89 17.68
CA SER A 56 18.33 8.26 16.29
C SER A 56 19.43 9.13 15.67
N MET A 57 20.24 9.83 16.48
CA MET A 57 21.34 10.65 15.98
C MET A 57 22.59 9.80 15.76
N ILE A 58 23.02 9.68 14.49
CA ILE A 58 24.20 8.90 14.10
C ILE A 58 25.50 9.57 14.61
N SER A 59 25.59 10.89 14.54
CA SER A 59 26.79 11.63 14.92
C SER A 59 26.93 11.74 16.44
N HIS A 60 28.02 11.20 16.99
CA HIS A 60 28.31 11.24 18.41
C HIS A 60 28.42 12.67 18.97
N SER A 61 29.11 13.57 18.25
CA SER A 61 29.25 14.97 18.67
C SER A 61 27.92 15.70 18.75
N ARG A 62 27.02 15.48 17.77
CA ARG A 62 25.66 16.05 17.81
C ARG A 62 24.83 15.43 18.93
N ARG A 63 24.99 14.14 19.19
CA ARG A 63 24.27 13.42 20.24
C ARG A 63 24.63 13.95 21.62
N ALA A 64 25.92 14.16 21.88
CA ALA A 64 26.41 14.74 23.14
C ALA A 64 26.01 16.21 23.32
N ALA A 65 25.88 16.96 22.23
CA ALA A 65 25.45 18.36 22.26
C ALA A 65 23.91 18.53 22.39
N TYR A 66 23.14 17.46 22.16
CA TYR A 66 21.69 17.51 22.23
C TYR A 66 21.19 17.45 23.67
N HIS A 67 20.26 18.35 24.00
CA HIS A 67 19.63 18.41 25.31
C HIS A 67 18.13 18.23 25.14
N SER A 68 17.57 17.19 25.76
CA SER A 68 16.14 16.97 25.81
C SER A 68 15.46 18.06 26.65
N PRO A 69 14.18 18.40 26.38
CA PRO A 69 13.42 19.28 27.25
C PRO A 69 13.38 18.76 28.69
N ASN A 70 13.46 19.67 29.66
CA ASN A 70 13.38 19.32 31.08
C ASN A 70 12.05 18.61 31.38
N GLU A 71 12.07 17.66 32.33
CA GLU A 71 10.89 16.91 32.79
C GLU A 71 10.17 16.08 31.70
N ILE A 72 10.79 15.86 30.53
CA ILE A 72 10.17 15.06 29.47
C ILE A 72 9.97 13.61 29.90
N ASP A 73 10.92 13.02 30.64
CA ASP A 73 10.86 11.61 31.04
C ASP A 73 9.75 11.35 32.07
N SER A 74 9.64 12.21 33.07
CA SER A 74 8.60 12.12 34.10
C SER A 74 7.20 12.34 33.48
N THR A 75 7.08 13.33 32.61
CA THR A 75 5.85 13.63 31.88
C THR A 75 5.44 12.49 30.95
N PHE A 76 6.40 11.94 30.19
CA PHE A 76 6.18 10.82 29.29
C PHE A 76 5.74 9.57 30.05
N ALA A 77 6.39 9.24 31.18
CA ALA A 77 6.03 8.08 31.98
C ALA A 77 4.57 8.16 32.50
N MET A 78 4.14 9.33 32.98
CA MET A 78 2.76 9.55 33.40
C MET A 78 1.77 9.44 32.23
N ALA A 79 2.08 10.04 31.09
CA ALA A 79 1.25 9.95 29.90
C ALA A 79 1.13 8.49 29.41
N TYR A 80 2.25 7.77 29.37
CA TYR A 80 2.29 6.36 29.00
C TYR A 80 1.38 5.52 29.91
N GLU A 81 1.45 5.72 31.23
CA GLU A 81 0.60 4.99 32.18
C GLU A 81 -0.90 5.25 31.98
N ILE A 82 -1.30 6.51 31.75
CA ILE A 82 -2.70 6.86 31.50
C ILE A 82 -3.22 6.20 30.21
N LEU A 83 -2.41 6.21 29.16
CA LEU A 83 -2.80 5.66 27.87
C LEU A 83 -2.80 4.12 27.90
N GLU A 84 -1.85 3.52 28.62
CA GLU A 84 -1.77 2.07 28.81
C GLU A 84 -2.98 1.53 29.60
N GLN A 85 -3.43 2.23 30.64
CA GLN A 85 -4.66 1.88 31.37
C GLN A 85 -5.89 1.92 30.45
N LYS A 86 -6.00 2.96 29.60
CA LYS A 86 -7.09 3.03 28.60
C LYS A 86 -7.02 1.89 27.58
N ALA A 87 -5.81 1.52 27.17
CA ALA A 87 -5.61 0.38 26.27
C ALA A 87 -6.04 -0.94 26.94
N GLU A 88 -5.73 -1.12 28.23
CA GLU A 88 -6.14 -2.30 29.01
C GLU A 88 -7.67 -2.45 29.06
N ASP A 89 -8.42 -1.36 29.28
CA ASP A 89 -9.88 -1.36 29.24
C ASP A 89 -10.46 -1.75 27.87
N LEU A 90 -9.78 -1.34 26.78
CA LEU A 90 -10.16 -1.70 25.42
C LEU A 90 -9.86 -3.18 25.13
N TYR A 91 -8.71 -3.68 25.58
CA TYR A 91 -8.37 -5.10 25.47
C TYR A 91 -9.35 -5.99 26.26
N ASN A 92 -9.78 -5.55 27.45
CA ASN A 92 -10.82 -6.26 28.22
C ASN A 92 -12.15 -6.34 27.47
N GLN A 93 -12.48 -5.37 26.62
CA GLN A 93 -13.65 -5.43 25.74
C GLN A 93 -13.42 -6.37 24.56
N VAL A 94 -12.23 -6.36 23.96
CA VAL A 94 -11.83 -7.28 22.90
C VAL A 94 -11.95 -8.74 23.38
N GLU A 95 -11.46 -9.06 24.57
CA GLU A 95 -11.55 -10.43 25.11
C GLU A 95 -13.01 -10.90 25.26
N LYS A 96 -13.93 -10.00 25.64
CA LYS A 96 -15.37 -10.31 25.71
C LYS A 96 -15.96 -10.56 24.32
N LEU A 97 -15.60 -9.75 23.33
CA LEU A 97 -16.04 -9.92 21.94
C LEU A 97 -15.47 -11.19 21.31
N GLU A 98 -14.22 -11.56 21.61
CA GLU A 98 -13.60 -12.81 21.14
C GLU A 98 -14.32 -14.05 21.72
N GLN A 99 -14.73 -13.99 23.00
CA GLN A 99 -15.55 -15.04 23.60
C GLN A 99 -16.92 -15.17 22.92
N GLN A 100 -17.55 -14.04 22.57
CA GLN A 100 -18.81 -14.01 21.81
C GLN A 100 -18.61 -14.54 20.39
N LEU A 101 -17.52 -14.16 19.73
CA LEU A 101 -17.16 -14.61 18.39
C LEU A 101 -17.02 -16.14 18.34
N ALA A 102 -16.40 -16.75 19.35
CA ALA A 102 -16.24 -18.20 19.44
C ALA A 102 -17.56 -18.97 19.58
N GLN A 103 -18.62 -18.31 20.09
CA GLN A 103 -19.95 -18.91 20.26
C GLN A 103 -20.90 -18.61 19.09
N THR A 104 -20.56 -17.64 18.26
CA THR A 104 -21.38 -17.19 17.14
C THR A 104 -21.15 -18.09 15.93
N LYS A 105 -22.22 -18.52 15.27
CA LYS A 105 -22.17 -19.39 14.07
C LYS A 105 -22.60 -18.68 12.78
N ASP A 106 -23.28 -17.56 12.92
CA ASP A 106 -23.80 -16.78 11.79
C ASP A 106 -22.67 -15.97 11.12
N GLU A 107 -22.52 -16.10 9.81
CA GLU A 107 -21.39 -15.51 9.06
C GLU A 107 -21.41 -13.98 9.06
N GLU A 108 -22.59 -13.37 8.96
CA GLU A 108 -22.73 -11.91 8.97
C GLU A 108 -22.37 -11.34 10.35
N SER A 109 -22.89 -11.97 11.42
CA SER A 109 -22.56 -11.63 12.80
C SER A 109 -21.08 -11.81 13.11
N ILE A 110 -20.46 -12.89 12.60
CA ILE A 110 -19.00 -13.12 12.71
C ILE A 110 -18.22 -11.98 12.08
N LYS A 111 -18.60 -11.55 10.86
CA LYS A 111 -17.94 -10.44 10.17
C LYS A 111 -18.05 -9.13 10.96
N GLN A 112 -19.25 -8.80 11.43
CA GLN A 112 -19.49 -7.59 12.22
C GLN A 112 -18.69 -7.59 13.52
N LEU A 113 -18.66 -8.72 14.25
CA LEU A 113 -17.87 -8.86 15.48
C LEU A 113 -16.37 -8.69 15.22
N LYS A 114 -15.84 -9.28 14.15
CA LYS A 114 -14.43 -9.09 13.77
C LYS A 114 -14.12 -7.62 13.43
N ASP A 115 -15.01 -6.93 12.72
CA ASP A 115 -14.83 -5.51 12.38
C ASP A 115 -14.85 -4.62 13.64
N GLN A 116 -15.68 -4.97 14.63
CA GLN A 116 -15.69 -4.31 15.93
C GLN A 116 -14.40 -4.59 16.71
N ILE A 117 -13.92 -5.83 16.73
CA ILE A 117 -12.65 -6.21 17.35
C ILE A 117 -11.50 -5.41 16.72
N ASP A 118 -11.39 -5.38 15.39
CA ASP A 118 -10.37 -4.60 14.69
C ASP A 118 -10.43 -3.11 15.08
N THR A 119 -11.63 -2.54 15.17
CA THR A 119 -11.83 -1.16 15.58
C THR A 119 -11.33 -0.90 17.01
N LEU A 120 -11.60 -1.81 17.95
CA LEU A 120 -11.11 -1.69 19.33
C LEU A 120 -9.60 -1.89 19.43
N LEU A 121 -9.03 -2.86 18.69
CA LEU A 121 -7.59 -3.09 18.63
C LEU A 121 -6.84 -1.88 18.06
N ILE A 122 -7.39 -1.24 17.02
CA ILE A 122 -6.86 0.03 16.50
C ILE A 122 -6.85 1.08 17.61
N ARG A 123 -7.97 1.28 18.32
CA ARG A 123 -8.06 2.29 19.39
C ARG A 123 -7.09 2.02 20.54
N ALA A 124 -6.85 0.75 20.87
CA ALA A 124 -5.95 0.34 21.95
C ALA A 124 -4.47 0.60 21.61
N GLU A 125 -4.09 0.48 20.34
CA GLU A 125 -2.68 0.55 19.92
C GLU A 125 -2.29 1.84 19.18
N ILE A 126 -3.24 2.62 18.66
CA ILE A 126 -2.92 3.81 17.85
C ILE A 126 -2.13 4.87 18.63
N GLN A 127 -2.26 4.88 19.97
CA GLN A 127 -1.55 5.78 20.88
C GLN A 127 -0.32 5.14 21.54
N ASN A 128 0.00 3.88 21.22
CA ASN A 128 1.19 3.21 21.70
C ASN A 128 2.43 3.87 21.05
N PRO A 129 3.36 4.46 21.83
CA PRO A 129 4.53 5.13 21.27
C PRO A 129 5.42 4.23 20.40
N GLU A 130 5.52 2.93 20.71
CA GLU A 130 6.29 1.97 19.91
C GLU A 130 5.68 1.80 18.51
N VAL A 131 4.35 1.63 18.44
CA VAL A 131 3.59 1.50 17.19
C VAL A 131 3.61 2.81 16.39
N MET A 132 3.48 3.95 17.07
CA MET A 132 3.59 5.27 16.45
C MET A 132 4.98 5.48 15.83
N TYR A 133 6.04 5.10 16.54
CA TYR A 133 7.40 5.17 16.01
C TYR A 133 7.55 4.27 14.78
N ASN A 134 7.18 2.99 14.90
CA ASN A 134 7.28 2.02 13.81
C ASN A 134 6.56 2.51 12.55
N SER A 135 5.31 2.98 12.69
CA SER A 135 4.51 3.46 11.55
C SER A 135 5.02 4.77 10.93
N SER A 136 5.70 5.61 11.69
CA SER A 136 6.17 6.93 11.23
C SER A 136 7.54 6.86 10.57
N PHE A 137 8.46 6.05 11.11
CA PHE A 137 9.88 6.10 10.75
C PHE A 137 10.41 4.87 10.05
N ASN A 138 9.76 3.70 10.17
CA ASN A 138 10.20 2.52 9.45
C ASN A 138 9.65 2.53 8.01
N ASP A 139 10.25 1.69 7.16
CA ASP A 139 9.75 1.45 5.81
C ASP A 139 8.35 0.80 5.87
N PRO A 140 7.33 1.34 5.18
CA PRO A 140 5.99 0.75 5.12
C PRO A 140 5.94 -0.75 4.81
N ASP A 141 6.93 -1.24 4.07
CA ASP A 141 6.96 -2.64 3.63
C ASP A 141 7.35 -3.58 4.76
N SER A 142 8.16 -3.10 5.70
CA SER A 142 8.56 -3.80 6.91
C SER A 142 7.43 -3.98 7.95
N LEU A 143 6.35 -3.19 7.85
CA LEU A 143 5.27 -3.23 8.82
C LEU A 143 4.40 -4.47 8.65
N ASP A 144 4.03 -5.08 9.77
CA ASP A 144 3.15 -6.24 9.84
C ASP A 144 1.69 -5.84 9.56
N LYS A 145 1.28 -6.01 8.31
CA LYS A 145 -0.04 -5.63 7.82
C LYS A 145 -1.14 -6.59 8.28
N THR A 146 -0.82 -7.67 8.99
CA THR A 146 -1.83 -8.48 9.69
C THR A 146 -2.43 -7.72 10.87
N GLN A 147 -1.71 -6.73 11.43
CA GLN A 147 -2.19 -5.92 12.54
C GLN A 147 -3.09 -4.77 12.06
N PRO A 148 -4.32 -4.63 12.60
CA PRO A 148 -5.25 -3.57 12.22
C PRO A 148 -4.69 -2.16 12.38
N VAL A 149 -3.89 -1.92 13.43
CA VAL A 149 -3.32 -0.59 13.71
C VAL A 149 -2.34 -0.13 12.63
N TYR A 150 -1.50 -1.04 12.10
CA TYR A 150 -0.58 -0.70 11.02
C TYR A 150 -1.30 -0.49 9.70
N ARG A 151 -2.30 -1.31 9.36
CA ARG A 151 -3.17 -1.05 8.20
C ARG A 151 -3.81 0.33 8.29
N LYS A 152 -4.33 0.69 9.46
CA LYS A 152 -4.94 2.01 9.70
C LYS A 152 -3.92 3.14 9.54
N ALA A 153 -2.73 3.01 10.12
CA ALA A 153 -1.69 4.03 10.02
C ALA A 153 -1.26 4.25 8.55
N LEU A 154 -1.10 3.16 7.79
CA LEU A 154 -0.79 3.21 6.35
C LEU A 154 -1.92 3.86 5.55
N GLU A 155 -3.18 3.51 5.84
CA GLU A 155 -4.36 4.12 5.21
C GLU A 155 -4.37 5.65 5.44
N GLN A 156 -4.11 6.09 6.67
CA GLN A 156 -4.06 7.52 6.99
C GLN A 156 -2.90 8.24 6.28
N LYS A 157 -1.73 7.60 6.19
CA LYS A 157 -0.58 8.16 5.45
C LYS A 157 -0.89 8.28 3.97
N TRP A 158 -1.51 7.26 3.38
CA TRP A 158 -1.95 7.26 1.98
C TRP A 158 -3.00 8.35 1.71
N LYS A 159 -4.04 8.45 2.54
CA LYS A 159 -5.08 9.49 2.42
C LYS A 159 -4.56 10.91 2.50
N LYS A 160 -3.48 11.15 3.26
CA LYS A 160 -2.87 12.48 3.42
C LYS A 160 -2.15 12.98 2.18
N TYR A 161 -1.67 12.10 1.30
CA TYR A 161 -0.84 12.51 0.16
C TYR A 161 -1.03 11.64 -1.08
N ASP A 162 -0.59 10.37 -1.04
CA ASP A 162 -0.57 9.48 -2.21
C ASP A 162 -1.95 9.37 -2.89
N LEU A 163 -3.03 9.24 -2.11
CA LEU A 163 -4.40 9.22 -2.63
C LEU A 163 -4.75 10.51 -3.38
N MET A 164 -4.39 11.67 -2.82
CA MET A 164 -4.69 12.97 -3.43
C MET A 164 -3.96 13.14 -4.76
N VAL A 165 -2.70 12.69 -4.83
CA VAL A 165 -1.91 12.70 -6.06
C VAL A 165 -2.54 11.79 -7.11
N THR A 166 -2.89 10.56 -6.75
CA THR A 166 -3.54 9.60 -7.66
C THR A 166 -4.85 10.17 -8.19
N MET A 167 -5.75 10.63 -7.32
CA MET A 167 -7.05 11.17 -7.74
C MET A 167 -6.91 12.43 -8.60
N GLN A 168 -6.00 13.34 -8.24
CA GLN A 168 -5.70 14.52 -9.06
C GLN A 168 -5.28 14.10 -10.48
N ARG A 169 -4.45 13.06 -10.62
CA ARG A 169 -3.93 12.62 -11.91
C ARG A 169 -4.97 11.86 -12.73
N LEU A 170 -5.81 11.05 -12.10
CA LEU A 170 -6.92 10.39 -12.78
C LEU A 170 -7.91 11.41 -13.36
N GLU A 171 -8.20 12.48 -12.63
CA GLU A 171 -9.10 13.56 -13.07
C GLU A 171 -8.45 14.43 -14.16
N GLN A 172 -7.24 14.98 -13.91
CA GLN A 172 -6.57 15.88 -14.85
C GLN A 172 -6.26 15.23 -16.19
N LEU A 173 -5.93 13.94 -16.17
CA LEU A 173 -5.67 13.16 -17.38
C LEU A 173 -6.94 12.54 -17.96
N HIS A 174 -8.13 12.88 -17.44
CA HIS A 174 -9.43 12.37 -17.90
C HIS A 174 -9.51 10.84 -17.94
N VAL A 175 -8.71 10.13 -17.12
CA VAL A 175 -8.84 8.67 -16.97
C VAL A 175 -10.24 8.35 -16.47
N ILE A 176 -10.69 9.16 -15.50
CA ILE A 176 -12.10 9.37 -15.18
C ILE A 176 -12.49 10.69 -15.86
N PRO A 177 -13.53 10.73 -16.72
CA PRO A 177 -14.50 9.68 -16.97
C PRO A 177 -14.16 8.76 -18.17
N ASP A 178 -13.13 9.01 -18.98
CA ASP A 178 -13.02 8.38 -20.31
C ASP A 178 -12.99 6.84 -20.28
N THR A 179 -12.41 6.25 -19.23
CA THR A 179 -12.40 4.79 -19.05
C THR A 179 -13.57 4.34 -18.16
N LEU A 180 -13.46 4.52 -16.86
CA LEU A 180 -14.55 4.27 -15.90
C LEU A 180 -15.17 5.58 -15.43
N PRO A 181 -16.48 5.58 -15.11
CA PRO A 181 -17.21 6.79 -14.75
C PRO A 181 -16.79 7.37 -13.39
N THR A 182 -16.34 6.53 -12.45
CA THR A 182 -15.94 6.94 -11.10
C THR A 182 -15.04 5.89 -10.47
N LEU A 183 -14.38 6.27 -9.38
CA LEU A 183 -13.61 5.38 -8.52
C LEU A 183 -13.82 5.81 -7.07
N GLU A 184 -14.09 4.84 -6.20
CA GLU A 184 -13.96 5.01 -4.75
C GLU A 184 -12.72 4.24 -4.29
N PRO A 185 -11.55 4.91 -4.14
CA PRO A 185 -10.31 4.21 -3.82
C PRO A 185 -10.39 3.54 -2.45
N LYS A 186 -10.18 2.23 -2.41
CA LYS A 186 -10.09 1.41 -1.19
C LYS A 186 -8.68 0.86 -0.95
N CYS A 187 -7.88 0.73 -2.01
CA CYS A 187 -6.50 0.26 -1.92
C CYS A 187 -5.52 1.23 -2.57
N ASP A 188 -4.28 1.20 -2.11
CA ASP A 188 -3.17 1.93 -2.73
C ASP A 188 -2.52 1.05 -3.81
N VAL A 189 -2.42 1.57 -5.03
CA VAL A 189 -1.89 0.85 -6.19
C VAL A 189 -0.58 1.50 -6.63
N LYS A 190 0.51 0.77 -6.47
CA LYS A 190 1.85 1.19 -6.90
C LYS A 190 2.37 0.27 -7.97
N ILE A 191 3.04 0.85 -8.95
CA ILE A 191 3.65 0.09 -10.05
C ILE A 191 5.13 0.41 -10.15
N ARG A 192 5.92 -0.56 -10.58
CA ARG A 192 7.34 -0.42 -10.89
C ARG A 192 7.71 -1.36 -12.02
N PHE A 193 8.69 -0.99 -12.83
CA PHE A 193 9.23 -1.82 -13.90
C PHE A 193 10.60 -2.39 -13.48
N GLY A 194 10.59 -3.55 -12.83
CA GLY A 194 11.78 -4.12 -12.20
C GLY A 194 12.89 -4.61 -13.16
N HIS A 195 12.60 -4.68 -14.46
CA HIS A 195 13.58 -5.02 -15.49
C HIS A 195 14.55 -3.88 -15.82
N ASN A 196 14.22 -2.66 -15.40
CA ASN A 196 15.08 -1.51 -15.62
C ASN A 196 16.29 -1.54 -14.68
N SER A 197 17.48 -1.49 -15.26
CA SER A 197 18.73 -1.38 -14.51
C SER A 197 19.05 0.06 -14.11
N ASP A 198 18.51 1.03 -14.85
CA ASP A 198 18.76 2.45 -14.59
C ASP A 198 17.99 2.91 -13.35
N SER A 199 18.70 3.63 -12.46
CA SER A 199 18.11 4.14 -11.21
C SER A 199 16.95 5.10 -11.44
N GLU A 200 16.88 5.75 -12.61
CA GLU A 200 15.77 6.63 -12.97
C GLU A 200 14.43 5.87 -13.08
N PHE A 201 14.45 4.61 -13.53
CA PHE A 201 13.24 3.83 -13.82
C PHE A 201 13.06 2.60 -12.89
N SER A 202 13.87 2.48 -11.85
CA SER A 202 13.82 1.38 -10.87
C SER A 202 12.97 1.67 -9.64
N HIS A 203 12.44 2.88 -9.51
CA HIS A 203 11.58 3.30 -8.40
C HIS A 203 10.11 3.01 -8.66
N TRP A 204 9.27 3.19 -7.63
CA TRP A 204 7.82 3.20 -7.79
C TRP A 204 7.41 4.42 -8.62
N ILE A 205 6.65 4.19 -9.69
CA ILE A 205 6.23 5.22 -10.64
C ILE A 205 5.25 6.18 -9.97
N VAL A 206 5.41 7.47 -10.26
CA VAL A 206 4.47 8.49 -9.80
C VAL A 206 3.27 8.54 -10.76
N PRO A 207 2.02 8.60 -10.26
CA PRO A 207 0.86 8.69 -11.14
C PRO A 207 0.96 9.85 -12.14
N GLY A 208 0.75 9.55 -13.42
CA GLY A 208 0.78 10.47 -14.56
C GLY A 208 2.17 10.77 -15.12
N GLU A 209 3.20 10.10 -14.63
CA GLU A 209 4.58 10.23 -15.13
C GLU A 209 4.67 9.86 -16.63
N MET A 210 5.56 10.56 -17.34
CA MET A 210 5.85 10.28 -18.75
C MET A 210 7.03 9.32 -18.81
N LEU A 211 6.79 8.10 -19.30
CA LEU A 211 7.81 7.06 -19.36
C LEU A 211 8.22 6.77 -20.80
N PRO A 212 9.52 6.56 -21.08
CA PRO A 212 9.96 6.11 -22.39
C PRO A 212 9.51 4.66 -22.62
N THR A 213 9.27 4.33 -23.89
CA THR A 213 8.69 3.05 -24.31
C THR A 213 9.57 1.86 -23.92
N ILE A 214 10.90 2.03 -23.93
CA ILE A 214 11.83 1.00 -23.48
C ILE A 214 11.69 0.68 -21.99
N ALA A 215 11.45 1.68 -21.13
CA ALA A 215 11.39 1.51 -19.68
C ALA A 215 10.11 0.77 -19.22
N VAL A 216 9.11 0.71 -20.10
CA VAL A 216 7.83 0.00 -19.86
C VAL A 216 7.62 -1.11 -20.88
N SER A 217 8.72 -1.64 -21.41
CA SER A 217 8.71 -2.68 -22.45
C SER A 217 8.41 -4.07 -21.92
N GLN A 218 8.32 -4.27 -20.60
CA GLN A 218 7.93 -5.54 -19.96
C GLN A 218 6.83 -5.30 -18.91
N PRO A 219 6.11 -6.36 -18.47
CA PRO A 219 5.06 -6.22 -17.47
C PRO A 219 5.53 -5.53 -16.18
N PRO A 220 4.72 -4.64 -15.59
CA PRO A 220 5.06 -4.02 -14.31
C PRO A 220 4.92 -5.01 -13.15
N THR A 221 5.71 -4.81 -12.11
CA THR A 221 5.37 -5.25 -10.75
C THR A 221 4.27 -4.34 -10.23
N ILE A 222 3.16 -4.93 -9.78
CA ILE A 222 1.99 -4.22 -9.29
C ILE A 222 1.80 -4.56 -7.82
N LYS A 223 1.76 -3.55 -6.97
CA LYS A 223 1.50 -3.69 -5.54
C LYS A 223 0.16 -3.09 -5.20
N ILE A 224 -0.69 -3.89 -4.54
CA ILE A 224 -2.07 -3.55 -4.21
C ILE A 224 -2.19 -3.61 -2.69
N GLN A 225 -1.95 -2.48 -2.02
CA GLN A 225 -2.06 -2.42 -0.57
C GLN A 225 -3.52 -2.25 -0.16
N GLU A 226 -4.13 -3.35 0.28
CA GLU A 226 -5.45 -3.35 0.91
C GLU A 226 -5.35 -2.89 2.36
N PHE A 227 -6.25 -1.98 2.76
CA PHE A 227 -6.31 -1.43 4.12
C PHE A 227 -7.41 -2.12 4.95
N GLU A 228 -8.45 -2.63 4.31
CA GLU A 228 -9.47 -3.46 4.94
C GLU A 228 -8.90 -4.83 5.33
N ARG A 229 -9.50 -5.49 6.32
CA ARG A 229 -9.11 -6.86 6.70
C ARG A 229 -9.45 -7.81 5.56
N VAL A 230 -8.47 -8.61 5.13
CA VAL A 230 -8.68 -9.72 4.20
C VAL A 230 -8.64 -11.04 4.97
N ASP A 231 -9.80 -11.67 5.13
CA ASP A 231 -9.90 -12.99 5.74
C ASP A 231 -9.49 -14.07 4.71
N GLY A 232 -8.26 -14.57 4.81
CA GLY A 232 -7.72 -15.54 3.84
C GLY A 232 -7.14 -14.85 2.61
N LYS A 233 -7.66 -15.15 1.41
CA LYS A 233 -7.21 -14.53 0.16
C LYS A 233 -8.39 -14.03 -0.65
N ASN A 234 -8.38 -12.73 -0.95
CA ASN A 234 -9.34 -12.12 -1.86
C ASN A 234 -8.80 -12.21 -3.29
N LEU A 235 -9.70 -12.42 -4.25
CA LEU A 235 -9.34 -12.44 -5.66
C LEU A 235 -9.42 -11.04 -6.25
N TYR A 236 -8.41 -10.67 -7.02
CA TYR A 236 -8.32 -9.40 -7.71
C TYR A 236 -8.17 -9.60 -9.22
N SER A 237 -8.74 -8.65 -9.97
CA SER A 237 -8.47 -8.47 -11.40
C SER A 237 -7.69 -7.18 -11.62
N VAL A 238 -6.77 -7.18 -12.57
CA VAL A 238 -6.04 -5.99 -13.00
C VAL A 238 -6.18 -5.83 -14.50
N LEU A 239 -6.61 -4.65 -14.95
CA LEU A 239 -6.77 -4.33 -16.36
C LEU A 239 -5.92 -3.11 -16.72
N LEU A 240 -5.11 -3.21 -17.76
CA LEU A 240 -4.37 -2.09 -18.34
C LEU A 240 -5.05 -1.69 -19.65
N VAL A 241 -5.63 -0.49 -19.67
CA VAL A 241 -6.40 0.03 -20.80
C VAL A 241 -5.77 1.30 -21.35
N ASN A 242 -5.68 1.40 -22.67
CA ASN A 242 -5.28 2.60 -23.39
C ASN A 242 -6.49 3.19 -24.11
N PRO A 243 -7.07 4.31 -23.64
CA PRO A 243 -8.22 4.95 -24.30
C PRO A 243 -7.84 5.77 -25.55
N ASP A 244 -6.56 5.91 -25.87
CA ASP A 244 -6.05 6.86 -26.86
C ASP A 244 -5.50 6.17 -28.13
N THR A 245 -6.07 5.02 -28.52
CA THR A 245 -5.65 4.31 -29.73
C THR A 245 -6.30 4.96 -30.96
N PRO A 246 -5.56 5.44 -31.97
CA PRO A 246 -6.18 6.12 -33.12
C PRO A 246 -7.06 5.20 -33.96
N ASP A 247 -8.34 5.58 -34.12
CA ASP A 247 -9.35 4.93 -34.95
C ASP A 247 -9.68 5.83 -36.16
N LEU A 248 -9.09 5.49 -37.30
CA LEU A 248 -9.20 6.28 -38.52
C LEU A 248 -10.61 6.24 -39.14
N PRO A 249 -11.26 5.06 -39.28
CA PRO A 249 -12.66 4.99 -39.72
C PRO A 249 -13.62 5.86 -38.90
N ALA A 250 -13.48 5.86 -37.57
CA ALA A 250 -14.34 6.66 -36.70
C ALA A 250 -13.90 8.12 -36.58
N ASN A 251 -12.75 8.50 -37.15
CA ASN A 251 -12.08 9.78 -36.93
C ASN A 251 -12.01 10.15 -35.43
N SER A 252 -11.70 9.17 -34.60
CA SER A 252 -11.74 9.27 -33.14
C SER A 252 -10.63 8.41 -32.51
N PHE A 253 -10.73 8.16 -31.21
CA PHE A 253 -9.93 7.18 -30.49
C PHE A 253 -10.79 5.99 -30.09
N SER A 254 -10.15 4.82 -30.01
CA SER A 254 -10.72 3.61 -29.44
C SER A 254 -9.90 3.15 -28.24
N THR A 255 -10.53 2.33 -27.41
CA THR A 255 -9.92 1.70 -26.25
C THR A 255 -9.25 0.38 -26.64
N THR A 256 -8.02 0.19 -26.16
CA THR A 256 -7.28 -1.07 -26.35
C THR A 256 -6.89 -1.65 -24.99
N LEU A 257 -7.15 -2.95 -24.80
CA LEU A 257 -6.68 -3.71 -23.63
C LEU A 257 -5.24 -4.18 -23.88
N HIS A 258 -4.32 -3.71 -23.05
CA HIS A 258 -2.88 -4.02 -23.14
C HIS A 258 -2.44 -5.12 -22.18
N TYR A 259 -3.18 -5.32 -21.08
CA TYR A 259 -2.88 -6.37 -20.13
C TYR A 259 -4.11 -6.69 -19.30
N ALA A 260 -4.40 -7.96 -19.04
CA ALA A 260 -5.48 -8.36 -18.16
C ALA A 260 -5.10 -9.57 -17.32
N LEU A 261 -5.23 -9.39 -16.00
CA LEU A 261 -5.12 -10.42 -15.00
C LEU A 261 -6.45 -10.60 -14.28
N ALA A 262 -6.74 -11.83 -13.89
CA ALA A 262 -7.90 -12.23 -13.10
C ALA A 262 -7.52 -13.29 -12.09
N ASN A 263 -8.36 -13.44 -11.07
CA ASN A 263 -8.26 -14.50 -10.06
C ASN A 263 -6.94 -14.46 -9.29
N VAL A 264 -6.29 -13.29 -9.21
CA VAL A 264 -5.02 -13.17 -8.51
C VAL A 264 -5.30 -13.13 -7.01
N PRO A 265 -4.85 -14.12 -6.23
CA PRO A 265 -5.20 -14.21 -4.83
C PRO A 265 -4.21 -13.39 -4.00
N LEU A 266 -4.71 -12.33 -3.37
CA LEU A 266 -3.93 -11.41 -2.53
C LEU A 266 -4.53 -11.30 -1.13
N ASP A 267 -3.67 -10.97 -0.18
CA ASP A 267 -4.05 -10.69 1.21
C ASP A 267 -3.36 -9.42 1.73
N ASN A 268 -3.46 -9.12 3.02
CA ASN A 268 -2.86 -7.89 3.55
C ASN A 268 -1.32 -7.90 3.53
N VAL A 269 -0.68 -9.07 3.41
CA VAL A 269 0.77 -9.28 3.46
C VAL A 269 1.33 -9.65 2.08
N ASP A 270 0.83 -10.73 1.45
CA ASP A 270 1.13 -11.12 0.07
C ASP A 270 0.27 -10.29 -0.89
N ASN A 271 0.73 -9.06 -1.14
CA ASN A 271 -0.02 -8.03 -1.84
C ASN A 271 0.68 -7.51 -3.11
N THR A 272 1.67 -8.25 -3.60
CA THR A 272 2.47 -7.89 -4.78
C THR A 272 2.30 -8.93 -5.88
N ILE A 273 2.07 -8.45 -7.09
CA ILE A 273 2.05 -9.20 -8.33
C ILE A 273 3.36 -8.85 -9.05
N ASP A 274 4.32 -9.77 -9.01
CA ASP A 274 5.61 -9.59 -9.68
C ASP A 274 5.77 -10.56 -10.85
N PRO A 275 6.70 -10.29 -11.78
CA PRO A 275 7.00 -11.19 -12.89
C PRO A 275 7.37 -12.61 -12.46
N SER A 276 7.98 -12.81 -11.28
CA SER A 276 8.34 -14.15 -10.78
C SER A 276 7.10 -14.98 -10.42
N LYS A 277 6.08 -14.36 -9.80
CA LYS A 277 4.77 -14.96 -9.51
C LYS A 277 4.03 -15.30 -10.80
N LEU A 278 4.13 -14.43 -11.80
CA LEU A 278 3.52 -14.64 -13.12
C LEU A 278 4.26 -15.68 -13.96
N LEU A 279 5.57 -15.85 -13.81
CA LEU A 279 6.31 -16.92 -14.50
C LEU A 279 5.87 -18.32 -14.04
N THR A 280 5.44 -18.46 -12.79
CA THR A 280 5.06 -19.76 -12.22
C THR A 280 3.56 -20.05 -12.33
N LYS A 281 2.72 -19.02 -12.28
CA LYS A 281 1.25 -19.15 -12.26
C LYS A 281 0.52 -18.26 -13.25
N GLY A 282 1.24 -17.64 -14.18
CA GLY A 282 0.68 -16.64 -15.11
C GLY A 282 -0.44 -17.20 -15.97
N GLU A 283 -0.35 -18.46 -16.41
CA GLU A 283 -1.39 -19.11 -17.20
C GLU A 283 -2.73 -19.22 -16.45
N GLU A 284 -2.72 -19.35 -15.13
CA GLU A 284 -3.93 -19.40 -14.29
C GLU A 284 -4.58 -18.03 -14.09
N TYR A 285 -3.82 -16.95 -14.29
CA TYR A 285 -4.25 -15.59 -13.98
C TYR A 285 -4.44 -14.70 -15.21
N THR A 286 -3.85 -15.05 -16.35
CA THR A 286 -3.76 -14.12 -17.49
C THR A 286 -4.95 -14.28 -18.43
N LEU A 287 -5.77 -13.23 -18.55
CA LEU A 287 -6.85 -13.12 -19.55
C LEU A 287 -6.35 -12.54 -20.87
N ALA A 288 -5.36 -11.65 -20.80
CA ALA A 288 -4.67 -11.10 -21.96
C ALA A 288 -3.23 -10.79 -21.56
N ASP A 289 -2.27 -11.38 -22.29
CA ASP A 289 -0.84 -11.14 -22.05
C ASP A 289 -0.48 -9.66 -22.16
N PHE A 290 0.63 -9.28 -21.53
CA PHE A 290 1.10 -7.90 -21.60
C PHE A 290 1.58 -7.56 -23.00
N GLU A 291 1.07 -6.47 -23.55
CA GLU A 291 1.58 -5.82 -24.75
C GLU A 291 1.88 -4.35 -24.42
N PRO A 292 3.12 -3.87 -24.61
CA PRO A 292 3.47 -2.49 -24.30
C PRO A 292 2.70 -1.53 -25.22
N LEU A 293 2.43 -0.32 -24.73
CA LEU A 293 1.97 0.72 -25.63
C LEU A 293 3.13 1.08 -26.56
N VAL A 294 2.82 1.18 -27.85
CA VAL A 294 3.76 1.59 -28.89
C VAL A 294 3.20 2.80 -29.65
N PRO A 295 3.13 3.98 -28.99
CA PRO A 295 2.51 5.18 -29.55
C PRO A 295 3.11 5.50 -30.91
N GLU A 296 2.27 5.94 -31.84
CA GLU A 296 2.69 6.16 -33.23
C GLU A 296 3.22 7.57 -33.43
N LYS A 297 4.03 7.77 -34.48
CA LYS A 297 4.68 9.07 -34.67
C LYS A 297 3.64 10.15 -34.96
N ASN A 298 3.77 11.27 -34.25
CA ASN A 298 2.86 12.42 -34.29
C ASN A 298 1.44 12.17 -33.75
N THR A 299 1.19 11.06 -33.04
CA THR A 299 -0.03 10.96 -32.23
C THR A 299 0.11 11.80 -30.95
N PRO A 300 -1.00 12.24 -30.34
CA PRO A 300 -0.97 12.72 -28.97
C PRO A 300 -0.36 11.68 -28.01
N THR A 301 0.00 12.17 -26.83
CA THR A 301 0.35 11.31 -25.69
C THR A 301 -0.77 10.32 -25.41
N GLN A 302 -0.42 9.05 -25.23
CA GLN A 302 -1.35 7.99 -24.84
C GLN A 302 -1.26 7.71 -23.35
N ARG A 303 -2.41 7.44 -22.73
CA ARG A 303 -2.55 7.12 -21.32
C ARG A 303 -2.57 5.60 -21.15
N ALA A 304 -1.78 5.11 -20.22
CA ALA A 304 -1.80 3.73 -19.79
C ALA A 304 -2.52 3.67 -18.44
N CYS A 305 -3.82 3.34 -18.49
CA CYS A 305 -4.72 3.36 -17.33
C CYS A 305 -4.81 1.96 -16.73
N LEU A 306 -4.15 1.76 -15.58
CA LEU A 306 -4.20 0.51 -14.83
C LEU A 306 -5.31 0.58 -13.79
N TRP A 307 -6.25 -0.35 -13.87
CA TRP A 307 -7.38 -0.47 -12.96
C TRP A 307 -7.30 -1.77 -12.17
N VAL A 308 -7.59 -1.69 -10.88
CA VAL A 308 -7.61 -2.83 -9.96
C VAL A 308 -9.02 -3.02 -9.43
N PHE A 309 -9.49 -4.27 -9.49
CA PHE A 309 -10.83 -4.66 -9.10
C PHE A 309 -10.80 -5.77 -8.07
N ARG A 310 -11.69 -5.68 -7.08
CA ARG A 310 -12.00 -6.80 -6.18
C ARG A 310 -13.05 -7.68 -6.85
N GLN A 311 -12.87 -8.99 -6.82
CA GLN A 311 -13.83 -9.95 -7.35
C GLN A 311 -14.75 -10.46 -6.23
N THR A 312 -16.03 -10.66 -6.56
CA THR A 312 -17.00 -11.32 -5.67
C THR A 312 -17.04 -12.83 -5.88
N LYS A 313 -16.60 -13.29 -7.05
CA LYS A 313 -16.51 -14.69 -7.46
C LYS A 313 -15.33 -14.86 -8.43
N PRO A 314 -14.74 -16.07 -8.53
CA PRO A 314 -13.75 -16.36 -9.56
C PRO A 314 -14.31 -16.11 -10.97
N LEU A 315 -13.47 -15.54 -11.84
CA LEU A 315 -13.77 -15.34 -13.25
C LEU A 315 -13.36 -16.55 -14.08
N ASP A 316 -14.06 -16.77 -15.19
CA ASP A 316 -13.65 -17.75 -16.19
C ASP A 316 -12.47 -17.20 -17.01
N ILE A 317 -11.37 -17.93 -17.06
CA ILE A 317 -10.15 -17.49 -17.75
C ILE A 317 -10.31 -17.78 -19.25
N LYS A 318 -10.88 -16.81 -19.96
CA LYS A 318 -11.06 -16.86 -21.42
C LYS A 318 -10.37 -15.66 -22.08
N PRO A 319 -9.73 -15.85 -23.25
CA PRO A 319 -9.13 -14.75 -23.99
C PRO A 319 -10.15 -13.65 -24.28
N VAL A 320 -9.79 -12.42 -23.94
CA VAL A 320 -10.62 -11.23 -24.17
C VAL A 320 -10.09 -10.48 -25.40
N ALA A 321 -11.01 -9.99 -26.23
CA ALA A 321 -10.65 -9.18 -27.39
C ALA A 321 -9.96 -7.87 -26.94
N ARG A 322 -8.80 -7.58 -27.55
CA ARG A 322 -8.00 -6.39 -27.16
C ARG A 322 -8.49 -5.08 -27.77
N LYS A 323 -8.89 -5.10 -29.05
CA LYS A 323 -9.28 -3.89 -29.79
C LYS A 323 -10.71 -3.50 -29.47
N HIS A 324 -10.97 -2.19 -29.40
CA HIS A 324 -12.29 -1.63 -29.03
C HIS A 324 -12.82 -2.21 -27.71
N PHE A 325 -11.94 -2.40 -26.74
CA PHE A 325 -12.27 -3.03 -25.47
C PHE A 325 -13.09 -2.07 -24.58
N ASP A 326 -14.34 -2.41 -24.32
CA ASP A 326 -15.19 -1.65 -23.40
C ASP A 326 -15.02 -2.16 -21.96
N ILE A 327 -14.20 -1.43 -21.19
CA ILE A 327 -13.97 -1.70 -19.78
C ILE A 327 -15.25 -1.61 -18.94
N ARG A 328 -16.19 -0.73 -19.28
CA ARG A 328 -17.41 -0.52 -18.48
C ARG A 328 -18.33 -1.71 -18.60
N THR A 329 -18.55 -2.15 -19.84
CA THR A 329 -19.35 -3.35 -20.12
C THR A 329 -18.70 -4.58 -19.48
N PHE A 330 -17.38 -4.75 -19.61
CA PHE A 330 -16.67 -5.86 -18.98
C PHE A 330 -16.82 -5.87 -17.46
N VAL A 331 -16.63 -4.73 -16.79
CA VAL A 331 -16.78 -4.60 -15.34
C VAL A 331 -18.19 -4.93 -14.88
N GLN A 332 -19.20 -4.47 -15.63
CA GLN A 332 -20.61 -4.75 -15.32
C GLN A 332 -20.96 -6.23 -15.50
N GLU A 333 -20.58 -6.85 -16.62
CA GLU A 333 -20.85 -8.25 -16.92
C GLU A 333 -20.21 -9.20 -15.91
N GLN A 334 -19.00 -8.88 -15.48
CA GLN A 334 -18.23 -9.68 -14.54
C GLN A 334 -18.53 -9.36 -13.06
N GLY A 335 -19.32 -8.30 -12.78
CA GLY A 335 -19.65 -7.89 -11.42
C GLY A 335 -18.43 -7.43 -10.62
N LEU A 336 -17.50 -6.73 -11.26
CA LEU A 336 -16.24 -6.28 -10.68
C LEU A 336 -16.41 -4.98 -9.89
N ILE A 337 -15.72 -4.87 -8.76
CA ILE A 337 -15.75 -3.69 -7.90
C ILE A 337 -14.44 -2.93 -8.07
N PRO A 338 -14.42 -1.73 -8.68
CA PRO A 338 -13.19 -0.93 -8.80
C PRO A 338 -12.75 -0.44 -7.42
N VAL A 339 -11.51 -0.77 -7.04
CA VAL A 339 -10.96 -0.47 -5.71
C VAL A 339 -9.68 0.37 -5.76
N GLY A 340 -9.00 0.42 -6.90
CA GLY A 340 -7.80 1.21 -7.06
C GLY A 340 -7.44 1.42 -8.52
N ALA A 341 -6.58 2.39 -8.78
CA ALA A 341 -6.08 2.67 -10.11
C ALA A 341 -4.70 3.33 -10.06
N HIS A 342 -3.98 3.23 -11.17
CA HIS A 342 -2.74 3.93 -11.43
C HIS A 342 -2.72 4.37 -12.90
N VAL A 343 -1.95 5.41 -13.23
CA VAL A 343 -1.81 5.86 -14.61
C VAL A 343 -0.37 6.27 -14.88
N TRP A 344 0.14 5.97 -16.07
CA TRP A 344 1.33 6.62 -16.64
C TRP A 344 1.02 7.02 -18.08
N ARG A 345 1.95 7.74 -18.71
CA ARG A 345 1.77 8.28 -20.06
C ARG A 345 2.95 7.94 -20.95
N GLN A 346 2.67 7.72 -22.22
CA GLN A 346 3.70 7.44 -23.23
C GLN A 346 3.47 8.31 -24.47
N GLY A 347 4.56 8.84 -25.01
CA GLY A 347 4.59 9.50 -26.31
C GLY A 347 5.48 8.72 -27.27
N PHE A 348 5.42 9.06 -28.56
CA PHE A 348 6.37 8.51 -29.51
C PHE A 348 7.80 8.94 -29.14
N ASP A 349 8.69 7.97 -29.01
CA ASP A 349 10.12 8.18 -28.81
C ASP A 349 10.94 7.31 -29.78
N ARG A 350 12.27 7.39 -29.71
CA ARG A 350 13.17 6.64 -30.60
C ARG A 350 13.18 5.14 -30.33
N SER A 351 12.80 4.72 -29.11
CA SER A 351 12.79 3.33 -28.68
C SER A 351 11.55 2.56 -29.14
N VAL A 352 10.46 3.23 -29.52
CA VAL A 352 9.21 2.60 -29.98
C VAL A 352 9.44 1.54 -31.06
N ASN A 353 10.27 1.83 -32.07
CA ASN A 353 10.51 0.89 -33.17
C ASN A 353 11.24 -0.37 -32.70
N GLN A 354 12.20 -0.22 -31.78
CA GLN A 354 12.89 -1.36 -31.17
C GLN A 354 11.91 -2.22 -30.36
N VAL A 355 11.03 -1.60 -29.57
CA VAL A 355 10.02 -2.35 -28.80
C VAL A 355 9.02 -3.07 -29.73
N ARG A 356 8.59 -2.43 -30.83
CA ARG A 356 7.76 -3.07 -31.85
C ARG A 356 8.43 -4.30 -32.46
N GLU A 357 9.72 -4.23 -32.73
CA GLU A 357 10.49 -5.36 -33.26
C GLU A 357 10.59 -6.50 -32.24
N MET A 358 10.90 -6.17 -30.97
CA MET A 358 10.94 -7.16 -29.88
C MET A 358 9.62 -7.93 -29.73
N TYR A 359 8.48 -7.27 -29.93
CA TYR A 359 7.14 -7.86 -29.81
C TYR A 359 6.54 -8.33 -31.14
N GLY A 360 7.26 -8.21 -32.27
CA GLY A 360 6.77 -8.63 -33.59
C GLY A 360 5.56 -7.82 -34.12
N LEU A 361 5.36 -6.58 -33.67
CA LEU A 361 4.18 -5.75 -33.96
C LEU A 361 4.24 -5.02 -35.33
N GLY A 362 5.27 -5.29 -36.13
CA GLY A 362 5.48 -4.65 -37.43
C GLY A 362 5.76 -3.14 -37.34
N LYS A 363 5.84 -2.50 -38.52
CA LYS A 363 6.14 -1.06 -38.64
C LYS A 363 4.97 -0.22 -38.13
N GLY A 364 5.26 0.78 -37.31
CA GLY A 364 4.25 1.75 -36.84
C GLY A 364 3.84 2.75 -37.93
N ARG A 365 2.64 3.32 -37.77
CA ARG A 365 2.17 4.41 -38.64
C ARG A 365 2.85 5.73 -38.30
N VAL A 366 2.86 6.65 -39.27
CA VAL A 366 3.32 8.02 -39.11
C VAL A 366 2.20 8.96 -39.51
N PHE A 367 1.69 9.73 -38.56
CA PHE A 367 0.64 10.70 -38.82
C PHE A 367 1.22 12.05 -39.26
N HIS A 368 0.39 12.90 -39.85
CA HIS A 368 0.76 14.29 -40.07
C HIS A 368 0.96 15.01 -38.73
N ARG A 369 1.95 15.90 -38.68
CA ARG A 369 2.27 16.66 -37.45
C ARG A 369 1.14 17.61 -37.03
N VAL A 370 0.41 18.13 -38.01
CA VAL A 370 -0.71 19.05 -37.81
C VAL A 370 -2.00 18.29 -38.06
N ARG A 371 -2.95 18.42 -37.14
CA ARG A 371 -4.32 17.92 -37.35
C ARG A 371 -4.96 18.76 -38.45
N GLY A 372 -5.20 18.16 -39.60
CA GLY A 372 -5.91 18.81 -40.71
C GLY A 372 -7.35 19.15 -40.33
N ILE A 373 -7.86 20.23 -40.92
CA ILE A 373 -9.27 20.64 -40.84
C ILE A 373 -10.12 19.97 -41.92
N GLU A 374 -9.48 19.43 -42.96
CA GLU A 374 -10.17 18.74 -44.06
C GLU A 374 -10.52 17.30 -43.65
N PRO A 375 -11.75 16.83 -43.93
CA PRO A 375 -12.10 15.43 -43.73
C PRO A 375 -11.21 14.54 -44.62
N LEU A 376 -10.80 13.39 -44.10
CA LEU A 376 -10.00 12.43 -44.87
C LEU A 376 -10.74 12.06 -46.17
N PRO A 377 -10.05 11.98 -47.33
CA PRO A 377 -10.65 11.48 -48.55
C PRO A 377 -11.21 10.07 -48.29
N GLN A 378 -12.46 9.82 -48.70
CA GLN A 378 -13.11 8.51 -48.55
C GLN A 378 -12.41 7.42 -49.35
#